data_AF-A0A6J1LMP9-F1
#
_entry.id   AF-A0A6J1LMP9-F1
#
_cell.length_a   1.000
_cell.length_b   1.000
_cell.length_c   1.000
_cell.angle_alpha   90.00
_cell.angle_beta   90.00
_cell.angle_gamma   90.00
#
_symmetry.space_group_name_H-M   'P 1'
#
loop_
_entity.id
_entity.type
_entity.pdbx_description
1 polymer ?
#
loop_
_entity_poly.entity_id
_entity_poly.type
_entity_poly.pdbx_seq_one_letter_code
_entity_poly.pdbx_strand_id
1 'polypeptide(L)'
;MNRLHIDTAAPKYQSGKWYWDEKADRLHFQQFYDLENANDRFIDTNGYKFLRTINQEEELIFREVFARPDTTFDSDTVVINDVRDLVLFLMPKEFMSLKFLEFMHTPAVHRLLHALAIYFEYFLRMVEFLLIRRDELAGKMAQVQSEQTNEMKRIFSTNLRQYRMLVARSYSAIILGRGELKKFYHTKEVFNISSKIKDLYFYEYFLAVCTQIVWITMHRRAYYVIEMEMNRLFRSEHFLSNSSKYLKFTPVERSLLYGCNCKIFNYRIQISPLIQELHHVSSEDMPILWIGERKYRGSNPRIAQLELEYIVPGTQLHMIDMTRGILGHPKKLYDTILMLDWPSVRFANFSQQHDPYYIVRHPSQPVPNIDELKIRKMAKNYETYYKLFRIYEPTSRESLMNWMHREQIMTYYKRGGDLFNIISRCEHQLIGKDERPPVPKIVANYFRVISRLRKQSSIHIVTAQDKTYKKKGAEYFFD
;
A
#
# COMPACT_ATOMS: atom_id res chain seq x y z
N MET A 1 -4.66 15.03 -23.54
CA MET A 1 -4.88 13.83 -22.70
C MET A 1 -6.35 13.44 -22.84
N ASN A 2 -6.63 12.39 -23.62
CA ASN A 2 -8.00 11.94 -23.82
C ASN A 2 -8.47 11.17 -22.58
N ARG A 3 -9.66 11.55 -22.15
CA ARG A 3 -10.22 11.39 -20.81
C ARG A 3 -10.84 10.00 -20.67
N LEU A 4 -10.73 9.39 -19.49
CA LEU A 4 -11.61 8.29 -19.10
C LEU A 4 -12.95 8.88 -18.63
N HIS A 5 -13.80 9.21 -19.59
CA HIS A 5 -15.23 9.29 -19.32
C HIS A 5 -15.82 7.87 -19.35
N ILE A 6 -17.00 7.72 -18.76
CA ILE A 6 -17.86 6.53 -18.84
C ILE A 6 -18.27 6.23 -20.30
N ASP A 7 -17.98 7.13 -21.25
CA ASP A 7 -18.26 6.92 -22.66
C ASP A 7 -17.29 5.95 -23.36
N THR A 8 -17.90 4.97 -24.00
CA THR A 8 -17.40 3.86 -24.82
C THR A 8 -16.73 4.30 -26.13
N ALA A 9 -16.10 5.48 -26.17
CA ALA A 9 -15.59 6.06 -27.42
C ALA A 9 -14.19 5.58 -27.86
N ALA A 10 -13.51 4.76 -27.04
CA ALA A 10 -12.31 4.03 -27.45
C ALA A 10 -12.50 2.55 -27.12
N PRO A 11 -12.05 1.61 -27.98
CA PRO A 11 -12.11 0.19 -27.64
C PRO A 11 -11.22 -0.04 -26.42
N LYS A 12 -11.84 -0.14 -25.25
CA LYS A 12 -11.19 -0.61 -24.04
C LYS A 12 -10.72 -2.03 -24.37
N TYR A 13 -9.42 -2.22 -24.50
CA TYR A 13 -8.85 -3.56 -24.59
C TYR A 13 -9.04 -4.21 -23.23
N GLN A 14 -10.13 -4.95 -23.10
CA GLN A 14 -10.42 -5.73 -21.93
C GLN A 14 -9.60 -7.01 -22.03
N SER A 15 -9.05 -7.50 -20.93
CA SER A 15 -8.43 -8.83 -20.89
C SER A 15 -9.52 -9.87 -21.08
N GLY A 16 -9.28 -10.89 -21.89
CA GLY A 16 -10.31 -11.86 -22.24
C GLY A 16 -9.80 -12.94 -23.18
N LYS A 17 -10.64 -13.94 -23.44
CA LYS A 17 -10.37 -15.00 -24.41
C LYS A 17 -11.34 -14.89 -25.57
N TRP A 18 -10.80 -14.95 -26.78
CA TRP A 18 -11.59 -15.14 -27.98
C TRP A 18 -11.90 -16.64 -28.13
N TYR A 19 -13.16 -16.99 -28.33
CA TYR A 19 -13.56 -18.33 -28.74
C TYR A 19 -14.52 -18.25 -29.93
N TRP A 20 -14.51 -19.30 -30.73
CA TRP A 20 -15.46 -19.45 -31.83
C TRP A 20 -16.80 -19.94 -31.27
N ASP A 21 -17.86 -19.17 -31.43
CA ASP A 21 -19.21 -19.59 -31.05
C ASP A 21 -19.90 -20.23 -32.27
N GLU A 22 -19.93 -21.56 -32.31
CA GLU A 22 -20.52 -22.33 -33.42
C GLU A 22 -22.01 -22.03 -33.62
N LYS A 23 -22.75 -21.64 -32.58
CA LYS A 23 -24.19 -21.34 -32.69
C LYS A 23 -24.45 -19.97 -33.29
N ALA A 24 -23.56 -19.02 -33.05
CA ALA A 24 -23.69 -17.65 -33.51
C ALA A 24 -22.82 -17.36 -34.75
N ASP A 25 -22.08 -18.35 -35.23
CA ASP A 25 -21.13 -18.30 -36.36
C ASP A 25 -20.22 -17.06 -36.33
N ARG A 26 -19.73 -16.74 -35.13
CA ARG A 26 -18.92 -15.54 -34.91
C ARG A 26 -17.87 -15.74 -33.84
N LEU A 27 -16.79 -14.99 -33.96
CA LEU A 27 -15.77 -14.84 -32.93
C LEU A 27 -16.38 -14.07 -31.74
N HIS A 28 -16.52 -14.75 -30.61
CA HIS A 28 -17.03 -14.17 -29.38
C HIS A 28 -15.88 -13.85 -28.42
N PHE A 29 -15.87 -12.62 -27.91
CA PHE A 29 -14.88 -12.18 -26.93
C PHE A 29 -15.44 -12.35 -25.51
N GLN A 30 -14.87 -13.28 -24.75
CA GLN A 30 -15.17 -13.44 -23.33
C GLN A 30 -14.25 -12.55 -22.51
N GLN A 31 -14.81 -11.52 -21.90
CA GLN A 31 -14.10 -10.62 -21.00
C GLN A 31 -13.78 -11.35 -19.68
N PHE A 32 -12.54 -11.26 -19.23
CA PHE A 32 -12.13 -11.66 -17.88
C PHE A 32 -12.27 -10.46 -16.95
N TYR A 33 -13.11 -10.62 -15.93
CA TYR A 33 -13.10 -9.75 -14.77
C TYR A 33 -12.63 -10.59 -13.59
N ASP A 34 -11.62 -10.11 -12.85
CA ASP A 34 -11.18 -10.76 -11.59
C ASP A 34 -12.31 -10.81 -10.53
N LEU A 35 -13.37 -10.00 -10.72
CA LEU A 35 -14.58 -9.95 -9.91
C LEU A 35 -15.80 -9.90 -10.84
N GLU A 36 -16.78 -10.80 -10.62
CA GLU A 36 -18.00 -10.94 -11.44
C GLU A 36 -18.81 -9.63 -11.60
N ASN A 37 -18.71 -8.71 -10.64
CA ASN A 37 -19.40 -7.42 -10.65
C ASN A 37 -18.43 -6.25 -10.87
N ALA A 38 -17.90 -6.08 -12.08
CA ALA A 38 -16.96 -5.00 -12.37
C ALA A 38 -17.56 -3.58 -12.25
N ASN A 39 -18.89 -3.46 -12.37
CA ASN A 39 -19.60 -2.18 -12.38
C ASN A 39 -20.09 -1.71 -11.00
N ASP A 40 -19.86 -2.49 -9.94
CA ASP A 40 -20.28 -2.09 -8.60
C ASP A 40 -19.47 -0.89 -8.11
N ARG A 41 -20.16 0.16 -7.67
CA ARG A 41 -19.55 1.37 -7.09
C ARG A 41 -18.73 1.06 -5.83
N PHE A 42 -19.04 -0.04 -5.15
CA PHE A 42 -18.42 -0.42 -3.90
C PHE A 42 -17.81 -1.81 -3.96
N ILE A 43 -16.78 -2.04 -3.16
CA ILE A 43 -16.21 -3.35 -2.86
C ILE A 43 -16.28 -3.60 -1.36
N ASP A 44 -16.82 -4.76 -0.98
CA ASP A 44 -16.86 -5.18 0.41
C ASP A 44 -15.49 -5.73 0.81
N THR A 45 -14.87 -5.12 1.83
CA THR A 45 -13.59 -5.51 2.41
C THR A 45 -13.74 -5.72 3.90
N ASN A 46 -13.57 -6.96 4.37
CA ASN A 46 -13.73 -7.29 5.79
C ASN A 46 -15.07 -6.78 6.40
N GLY A 47 -16.14 -6.73 5.59
CA GLY A 47 -17.45 -6.24 6.01
C GLY A 47 -17.69 -4.73 5.84
N TYR A 48 -16.73 -3.98 5.28
CA TYR A 48 -16.85 -2.54 5.04
C TYR A 48 -16.93 -2.22 3.55
N LYS A 49 -17.75 -1.22 3.19
CA LYS A 49 -17.98 -0.79 1.81
C LYS A 49 -16.99 0.28 1.37
N PHE A 50 -15.93 -0.11 0.68
CA PHE A 50 -14.99 0.82 0.07
C PHE A 50 -15.49 1.28 -1.29
N LEU A 51 -15.23 2.54 -1.66
CA LEU A 51 -15.45 3.01 -3.02
C LEU A 51 -14.49 2.27 -3.97
N ARG A 52 -15.02 1.77 -5.08
CA ARG A 52 -14.24 1.10 -6.13
C ARG A 52 -13.97 2.03 -7.30
N THR A 53 -14.95 2.84 -7.66
CA THR A 53 -14.91 3.81 -8.77
C THR A 53 -15.13 5.22 -8.25
N ILE A 54 -14.58 6.20 -8.97
CA ILE A 54 -14.63 7.62 -8.64
C ILE A 54 -15.33 8.35 -9.79
N ASN A 55 -16.21 9.31 -9.47
CA ASN A 55 -16.83 10.18 -10.48
C ASN A 55 -15.87 11.28 -10.94
N GLN A 56 -16.09 11.89 -12.10
CA GLN A 56 -15.21 12.96 -12.63
C GLN A 56 -15.02 14.14 -11.65
N GLU A 57 -16.08 14.56 -10.97
CA GLU A 57 -15.99 15.62 -9.95
C GLU A 57 -15.12 15.20 -8.77
N GLU A 58 -15.32 13.97 -8.28
CA GLU A 58 -14.56 13.40 -7.17
C GLU A 58 -13.08 13.19 -7.55
N GLU A 59 -12.81 12.87 -8.81
CA GLU A 59 -11.46 12.77 -9.37
C GLU A 59 -10.74 14.13 -9.38
N LEU A 60 -11.43 15.20 -9.80
CA LEU A 60 -10.86 16.55 -9.79
C LEU A 60 -10.52 17.00 -8.36
N ILE A 61 -11.45 16.80 -7.43
CA ILE A 61 -11.25 17.10 -6.00
C ILE A 61 -10.06 16.30 -5.45
N PHE A 62 -9.97 15.02 -5.79
CA PHE A 62 -8.84 14.18 -5.37
C PHE A 62 -7.51 14.73 -5.88
N ARG A 63 -7.41 15.03 -7.17
CA ARG A 63 -6.17 15.56 -7.78
C ARG A 63 -5.73 16.89 -7.19
N GLU A 64 -6.67 17.77 -6.88
CA GLU A 64 -6.36 19.13 -6.42
C GLU A 64 -5.99 19.17 -4.92
N VAL A 65 -6.72 18.43 -4.08
CA VAL A 65 -6.62 18.58 -2.61
C VAL A 65 -5.85 17.46 -1.93
N PHE A 66 -5.95 16.23 -2.47
CA PHE A 66 -5.54 15.02 -1.77
C PHE A 66 -4.36 14.29 -2.42
N ALA A 67 -4.20 14.42 -3.73
CA ALA A 67 -3.10 13.79 -4.44
C ALA A 67 -1.76 14.45 -4.07
N ARG A 68 -0.70 13.65 -4.09
CA ARG A 68 0.66 14.14 -3.87
C ARG A 68 1.03 15.19 -4.92
N PRO A 69 1.57 16.35 -4.51
CA PRO A 69 1.89 17.44 -5.44
C PRO A 69 3.07 17.08 -6.34
N ASP A 70 3.05 17.64 -7.55
CA ASP A 70 4.07 17.40 -8.58
C ASP A 70 5.46 18.00 -8.23
N THR A 71 5.53 18.83 -7.18
CA THR A 71 6.76 19.43 -6.66
C THR A 71 7.66 18.47 -5.88
N THR A 72 7.19 17.27 -5.58
CA THR A 72 7.96 16.23 -4.88
C THR A 72 9.02 15.60 -5.80
N PHE A 73 10.15 15.17 -5.22
CA PHE A 73 11.28 14.64 -6.01
C PHE A 73 10.98 13.31 -6.72
N ASP A 74 9.97 12.58 -6.24
CA ASP A 74 9.50 11.28 -6.70
C ASP A 74 8.14 11.36 -7.41
N SER A 75 7.71 12.57 -7.84
CA SER A 75 6.37 12.81 -8.40
C SER A 75 6.08 11.99 -9.67
N ASP A 76 7.11 11.67 -10.45
CA ASP A 76 7.01 10.92 -11.71
C ASP A 76 6.76 9.42 -11.52
N THR A 77 6.93 8.89 -10.32
CA THR A 77 6.81 7.45 -10.03
C THR A 77 5.71 7.17 -9.02
N VAL A 78 5.05 6.01 -9.14
CA VAL A 78 4.06 5.57 -8.17
C VAL A 78 4.76 5.08 -6.89
N VAL A 79 4.43 5.69 -5.76
CA VAL A 79 4.97 5.35 -4.44
C VAL A 79 3.84 4.88 -3.52
N ILE A 80 4.20 4.18 -2.44
CA ILE A 80 3.22 3.66 -1.47
C ILE A 80 2.34 4.75 -0.83
N ASN A 81 2.84 5.99 -0.78
CA ASN A 81 2.07 7.15 -0.34
C ASN A 81 0.92 7.45 -1.30
N ASP A 82 1.13 7.37 -2.63
CA ASP A 82 0.07 7.58 -3.62
C ASP A 82 -1.05 6.55 -3.46
N VAL A 83 -0.68 5.28 -3.21
CA VAL A 83 -1.65 4.21 -2.94
C VAL A 83 -2.39 4.44 -1.63
N ARG A 84 -1.68 4.82 -0.57
CA ARG A 84 -2.30 5.11 0.73
C ARG A 84 -3.29 6.25 0.61
N ASP A 85 -2.90 7.35 -0.01
CA ASP A 85 -3.73 8.55 -0.15
C ASP A 85 -4.99 8.24 -0.97
N LEU A 86 -4.86 7.44 -2.04
CA LEU A 86 -6.02 6.92 -2.77
C LEU A 86 -6.93 6.07 -1.87
N VAL A 87 -6.39 5.14 -1.08
CA VAL A 87 -7.23 4.31 -0.20
C VAL A 87 -7.91 5.14 0.89
N LEU A 88 -7.23 6.15 1.46
CA LEU A 88 -7.82 7.10 2.41
C LEU A 88 -8.97 7.91 1.78
N PHE A 89 -8.90 8.17 0.47
CA PHE A 89 -10.00 8.79 -0.26
C PHE A 89 -11.17 7.80 -0.47
N LEU A 90 -10.87 6.54 -0.78
CA LEU A 90 -11.88 5.51 -1.06
C LEU A 90 -12.53 4.90 0.19
N MET A 91 -11.95 5.10 1.38
CA MET A 91 -12.41 4.44 2.60
C MET A 91 -13.73 5.00 3.15
N PRO A 92 -14.50 4.20 3.90
CA PRO A 92 -15.74 4.64 4.52
C PRO A 92 -15.54 5.84 5.46
N LYS A 93 -16.57 6.70 5.58
CA LYS A 93 -16.53 7.90 6.43
C LYS A 93 -16.33 7.57 7.91
N GLU A 94 -16.73 6.38 8.34
CA GLU A 94 -16.63 5.90 9.71
C GLU A 94 -15.17 5.78 10.18
N PHE A 95 -14.23 5.67 9.24
CA PHE A 95 -12.80 5.49 9.53
C PHE A 95 -12.08 6.83 9.74
N MET A 96 -12.71 7.94 9.34
CA MET A 96 -12.14 9.29 9.26
C MET A 96 -11.97 9.94 10.64
N SER A 97 -11.12 9.36 11.49
CA SER A 97 -10.71 9.95 12.75
C SER A 97 -9.28 10.47 12.66
N LEU A 98 -8.99 11.62 13.28
CA LEU A 98 -7.64 12.19 13.32
C LEU A 98 -6.63 11.18 13.90
N LYS A 99 -7.03 10.43 14.94
CA LYS A 99 -6.21 9.37 15.55
C LYS A 99 -5.83 8.29 14.52
N PHE A 100 -6.76 7.84 13.68
CA PHE A 100 -6.50 6.84 12.66
C PHE A 100 -5.64 7.40 11.52
N LEU A 101 -5.91 8.63 11.08
CA LEU A 101 -5.13 9.30 10.04
C LEU A 101 -3.67 9.50 10.48
N GLU A 102 -3.43 9.98 11.70
CA GLU A 102 -2.08 10.10 12.26
C GLU A 102 -1.38 8.73 12.34
N PHE A 103 -2.10 7.69 12.75
CA PHE A 103 -1.55 6.32 12.83
C PHE A 103 -1.10 5.79 11.47
N MET A 104 -1.93 5.97 10.43
CA MET A 104 -1.63 5.54 9.06
C MET A 104 -0.40 6.23 8.46
N HIS A 105 -0.04 7.41 8.96
CA HIS A 105 1.12 8.18 8.54
C HIS A 105 2.38 7.92 9.40
N THR A 106 2.33 7.00 10.36
CA THR A 106 3.52 6.67 11.16
C THR A 106 4.55 5.85 10.37
N PRO A 107 5.85 6.00 10.68
CA PRO A 107 6.90 5.20 10.07
C PRO A 107 6.72 3.68 10.27
N ALA A 108 6.16 3.28 11.42
CA ALA A 108 5.92 1.86 11.73
C ALA A 108 4.87 1.25 10.80
N VAL A 109 3.77 1.95 10.54
CA VAL A 109 2.74 1.51 9.58
C VAL A 109 3.31 1.49 8.17
N HIS A 110 4.08 2.51 7.77
CA HIS A 110 4.74 2.51 6.47
C HIS A 110 5.68 1.29 6.29
N ARG A 111 6.44 0.90 7.32
CA ARG A 111 7.30 -0.31 7.28
C ARG A 111 6.48 -1.59 7.12
N LEU A 112 5.33 -1.68 7.80
CA LEU A 112 4.45 -2.83 7.66
C LEU A 112 3.84 -2.90 6.25
N LEU A 113 3.30 -1.79 5.73
CA LEU A 113 2.75 -1.73 4.37
C LEU A 113 3.81 -2.09 3.32
N HIS A 114 5.04 -1.61 3.50
CA HIS A 114 6.16 -1.96 2.64
C HIS A 114 6.52 -3.46 2.71
N ALA A 115 6.58 -4.03 3.93
CA ALA A 115 6.81 -5.46 4.11
C ALA A 115 5.67 -6.32 3.52
N LEU A 116 4.42 -5.86 3.64
CA LEU A 116 3.25 -6.52 3.06
C LEU A 116 3.33 -6.50 1.54
N ALA A 117 3.68 -5.37 0.91
CA ALA A 117 3.84 -5.30 -0.54
C ALA A 117 4.87 -6.32 -1.05
N ILE A 118 6.04 -6.42 -0.39
CA ILE A 118 7.05 -7.42 -0.73
C ILE A 118 6.52 -8.84 -0.54
N TYR A 119 5.85 -9.11 0.58
CA TYR A 119 5.30 -10.43 0.88
C TYR A 119 4.26 -10.86 -0.15
N PHE A 120 3.30 -9.99 -0.46
CA PHE A 120 2.20 -10.31 -1.36
C PHE A 120 2.64 -10.46 -2.81
N GLU A 121 3.65 -9.71 -3.24
CA GLU A 121 4.28 -9.91 -4.55
C GLU A 121 4.77 -11.36 -4.69
N TYR A 122 5.54 -11.84 -3.71
CA TYR A 122 6.07 -13.20 -3.73
C TYR A 122 4.98 -14.26 -3.49
N PHE A 123 4.03 -14.00 -2.59
CA PHE A 123 2.92 -14.91 -2.28
C PHE A 123 2.02 -15.15 -3.49
N LEU A 124 1.63 -14.09 -4.21
CA LEU A 124 0.75 -14.22 -5.38
C LEU A 124 1.45 -14.98 -6.51
N ARG A 125 2.74 -14.74 -6.75
CA ARG A 125 3.55 -15.54 -7.70
C ARG A 125 3.59 -17.01 -7.31
N MET A 126 3.74 -17.30 -6.01
CA MET A 126 3.69 -18.67 -5.49
C MET A 126 2.32 -19.32 -5.67
N VAL A 127 1.23 -18.58 -5.46
CA VAL A 127 -0.13 -19.09 -5.69
C VAL A 127 -0.36 -19.37 -7.17
N GLU A 128 0.04 -18.47 -8.06
CA GLU A 128 -0.03 -18.66 -9.51
C GLU A 128 0.74 -19.92 -9.94
N PHE A 129 1.98 -20.08 -9.46
CA PHE A 129 2.77 -21.28 -9.70
C PHE A 129 2.04 -22.55 -9.24
N LEU A 130 1.44 -22.55 -8.05
CA LEU A 130 0.70 -23.71 -7.55
C LEU A 130 -0.55 -24.02 -8.37
N LEU A 131 -1.28 -23.00 -8.82
CA LEU A 131 -2.48 -23.18 -9.64
C LEU A 131 -2.13 -23.75 -11.01
N ILE A 132 -1.09 -23.23 -11.67
CA ILE A 132 -0.58 -23.80 -12.92
C ILE A 132 -0.20 -25.26 -12.73
N ARG A 133 0.53 -25.59 -11.64
CA ARG A 133 0.91 -26.98 -11.33
C ARG A 133 -0.29 -27.87 -11.02
N ARG A 134 -1.31 -27.35 -10.36
CA ARG A 134 -2.55 -28.09 -10.08
C ARG A 134 -3.25 -28.47 -11.39
N ASP A 135 -3.32 -27.53 -12.33
CA ASP A 135 -3.95 -27.77 -13.63
C ASP A 135 -3.14 -28.75 -14.49
N GLU A 136 -1.79 -28.66 -14.47
CA GLU A 136 -0.90 -29.63 -15.12
C GLU A 136 -1.11 -31.07 -14.59
N LEU A 137 -1.25 -31.23 -13.27
CA LEU A 137 -1.45 -32.53 -12.62
C LEU A 137 -2.85 -33.10 -12.81
N ALA A 138 -3.88 -32.24 -12.91
CA ALA A 138 -5.25 -32.65 -13.17
C ALA A 138 -5.48 -33.02 -14.65
N GLY A 139 -4.62 -32.55 -15.55
CA GLY A 139 -4.70 -32.83 -16.99
C GLY A 139 -4.24 -34.23 -17.39
N LYS A 140 -4.47 -34.58 -18.66
CA LYS A 140 -4.03 -35.86 -19.28
C LYS A 140 -2.50 -36.03 -19.36
N MET A 141 -1.73 -35.00 -18.99
CA MET A 141 -0.27 -34.98 -18.95
C MET A 141 0.26 -35.00 -17.50
N ALA A 142 -0.38 -35.75 -16.61
CA ALA A 142 0.05 -35.89 -15.23
C ALA A 142 1.51 -36.38 -15.16
N GLN A 143 2.43 -35.48 -14.81
CA GLN A 143 3.84 -35.81 -14.64
C GLN A 143 4.11 -36.29 -13.21
N VAL A 144 4.87 -37.38 -13.07
CA VAL A 144 5.37 -37.87 -11.78
C VAL A 144 6.35 -36.84 -11.20
N GLN A 145 6.12 -36.42 -9.96
CA GLN A 145 6.97 -35.42 -9.30
C GLN A 145 8.34 -36.02 -8.96
N SER A 146 9.42 -35.40 -9.44
CA SER A 146 10.79 -35.79 -9.09
C SER A 146 11.20 -35.26 -7.71
N GLU A 147 12.19 -35.87 -7.07
CA GLU A 147 12.74 -35.42 -5.79
C GLU A 147 13.22 -33.95 -5.84
N GLN A 148 13.84 -33.55 -6.96
CA GLN A 148 14.29 -32.19 -7.20
C GLN A 148 13.13 -31.17 -7.15
N THR A 149 11.94 -31.54 -7.64
CA THR A 149 10.76 -30.67 -7.54
C THR A 149 10.30 -30.48 -6.10
N ASN A 150 10.46 -31.50 -5.24
CA ASN A 150 10.12 -31.41 -3.83
C ASN A 150 11.12 -30.55 -3.05
N GLU A 151 12.41 -30.63 -3.37
CA GLU A 151 13.43 -29.76 -2.78
C GLU A 151 13.20 -28.29 -3.17
N MET A 152 12.89 -28.03 -4.44
CA MET A 152 12.54 -26.71 -4.95
C MET A 152 11.35 -26.08 -4.19
N LYS A 153 10.30 -26.88 -3.99
CA LYS A 153 9.11 -26.48 -3.21
C LYS A 153 9.45 -26.10 -1.77
N ARG A 154 10.38 -26.82 -1.13
CA ARG A 154 10.85 -26.52 0.24
C ARG A 154 11.63 -25.20 0.27
N ILE A 155 12.48 -24.94 -0.73
CA ILE A 155 13.21 -23.67 -0.84
C ILE A 155 12.21 -22.51 -0.99
N PHE A 156 11.24 -22.63 -1.89
CA PHE A 156 10.22 -21.61 -2.08
C PHE A 156 9.38 -21.34 -0.81
N SER A 157 8.98 -22.40 -0.10
CA SER A 157 8.27 -22.27 1.18
C SER A 157 9.12 -21.56 2.24
N THR A 158 10.43 -21.86 2.27
CA THR A 158 11.38 -21.21 3.17
C THR A 158 11.52 -19.73 2.84
N ASN A 159 11.61 -19.37 1.57
CA ASN A 159 11.69 -17.98 1.12
C ASN A 159 10.41 -17.20 1.48
N LEU A 160 9.23 -17.82 1.32
CA LEU A 160 7.96 -17.22 1.74
C LEU A 160 7.90 -16.99 3.27
N ARG A 161 8.42 -17.93 4.07
CA ARG A 161 8.56 -17.77 5.52
C ARG A 161 9.44 -16.57 5.89
N GLN A 162 10.54 -16.33 5.17
CA GLN A 162 11.40 -15.17 5.42
C GLN A 162 10.69 -13.83 5.20
N TYR A 163 9.89 -13.73 4.14
CA TYR A 163 9.04 -12.56 3.93
C TYR A 163 7.98 -12.41 5.03
N ARG A 164 7.36 -13.51 5.49
CA ARG A 164 6.47 -13.45 6.66
C ARG A 164 7.17 -12.94 7.91
N MET A 165 8.43 -13.32 8.15
CA MET A 165 9.19 -12.81 9.29
C MET A 165 9.39 -11.29 9.23
N LEU A 166 9.62 -10.71 8.03
CA LEU A 166 9.69 -9.25 7.87
C LEU A 166 8.37 -8.55 8.20
N VAL A 167 7.25 -9.13 7.74
CA VAL A 167 5.89 -8.64 8.05
C VAL A 167 5.64 -8.77 9.55
N ALA A 168 5.93 -9.93 10.14
CA ALA A 168 5.71 -10.23 11.55
C ALA A 168 6.48 -9.29 12.47
N ARG A 169 7.74 -9.00 12.16
CA ARG A 169 8.54 -8.00 12.88
C ARG A 169 7.89 -6.63 12.82
N SER A 170 7.54 -6.16 11.62
CA SER A 170 6.94 -4.83 11.42
C SER A 170 5.59 -4.71 12.14
N TYR A 171 4.80 -5.78 12.11
CA TYR A 171 3.53 -5.87 12.83
C TYR A 171 3.71 -5.93 14.35
N SER A 172 4.72 -6.63 14.84
CA SER A 172 5.04 -6.69 16.27
C SER A 172 5.42 -5.33 16.83
N ALA A 173 6.16 -4.51 16.06
CA ALA A 173 6.47 -3.13 16.45
C ALA A 173 5.19 -2.29 16.62
N ILE A 174 4.17 -2.55 15.79
CA ILE A 174 2.85 -1.91 15.89
C ILE A 174 2.12 -2.38 17.15
N ILE A 175 1.94 -3.69 17.34
CA ILE A 175 1.23 -4.26 18.49
C ILE A 175 1.86 -3.87 19.83
N LEU A 176 3.19 -3.87 19.92
CA LEU A 176 3.89 -3.51 21.15
C LEU A 176 3.71 -2.03 21.53
N GLY A 177 3.25 -1.18 20.61
CA GLY A 177 2.86 0.20 20.90
C GLY A 177 3.99 1.06 21.48
N ARG A 178 5.25 0.78 21.14
CA ARG A 178 6.41 1.50 21.69
C ARG A 178 6.66 2.83 20.97
N GLY A 179 7.29 3.78 21.67
CA GLY A 179 7.70 5.07 21.10
C GLY A 179 6.51 5.92 20.66
N GLU A 180 6.55 6.43 19.43
CA GLU A 180 5.50 7.27 18.83
C GLU A 180 4.14 6.59 18.73
N LEU A 181 4.10 5.25 18.80
CA LEU A 181 2.86 4.50 18.74
C LEU A 181 2.11 4.45 20.07
N LYS A 182 2.76 4.81 21.19
CA LYS A 182 2.18 4.74 22.54
C LYS A 182 0.87 5.55 22.66
N LYS A 183 0.75 6.65 21.91
CA LYS A 183 -0.45 7.50 21.89
C LYS A 183 -1.68 6.83 21.25
N PHE A 184 -1.49 5.78 20.45
CA PHE A 184 -2.59 5.10 19.77
C PHE A 184 -3.18 3.95 20.59
N TYR A 185 -2.41 3.37 21.49
CA TYR A 185 -2.84 2.25 22.31
C TYR A 185 -3.30 2.72 23.69
N HIS A 186 -4.45 2.19 24.14
CA HIS A 186 -4.97 2.45 25.48
C HIS A 186 -4.32 1.60 26.58
N THR A 187 -3.26 0.86 26.24
CA THR A 187 -2.56 -0.04 27.16
C THR A 187 -1.83 0.78 28.23
N LYS A 188 -2.36 0.79 29.46
CA LYS A 188 -1.55 1.14 30.64
C LYS A 188 -0.52 0.01 30.82
N GLU A 189 0.77 0.34 30.78
CA GLU A 189 1.92 -0.59 30.90
C GLU A 189 1.82 -1.56 32.09
N VAL A 190 1.02 -1.23 33.11
CA VAL A 190 0.87 -2.00 34.35
C VAL A 190 -0.29 -3.00 34.32
N PHE A 191 -1.33 -2.79 33.51
CA PHE A 191 -2.57 -3.59 33.59
C PHE A 191 -2.97 -4.30 32.30
N ASN A 192 -2.42 -3.94 31.12
CA ASN A 192 -2.80 -4.55 29.83
C ASN A 192 -4.32 -4.59 29.55
N ILE A 193 -5.11 -3.68 30.14
CA ILE A 193 -6.55 -3.59 29.92
C ILE A 193 -6.79 -2.56 28.80
N SER A 194 -7.14 -3.05 27.61
CA SER A 194 -7.51 -2.25 26.45
C SER A 194 -9.01 -1.89 26.48
N SER A 195 -9.42 -0.85 25.74
CA SER A 195 -10.85 -0.60 25.51
C SER A 195 -11.32 -1.59 24.46
N LYS A 196 -11.75 -2.78 24.90
CA LYS A 196 -11.96 -3.97 24.07
C LYS A 196 -12.70 -3.69 22.74
N ILE A 197 -13.71 -2.83 22.75
CA ILE A 197 -14.54 -2.53 21.56
C ILE A 197 -13.89 -1.48 20.65
N LYS A 198 -13.33 -0.39 21.21
CA LYS A 198 -12.72 0.68 20.39
C LYS A 198 -11.44 0.22 19.70
N ASP A 199 -10.61 -0.52 20.43
CA ASP A 199 -9.36 -1.07 19.90
C ASP A 199 -9.63 -2.18 18.86
N LEU A 200 -10.73 -2.93 19.03
CA LEU A 200 -11.21 -3.87 18.01
C LEU A 200 -11.59 -3.15 16.72
N TYR A 201 -12.47 -2.14 16.76
CA TYR A 201 -12.84 -1.39 15.54
C TYR A 201 -11.62 -0.73 14.88
N PHE A 202 -10.72 -0.16 15.66
CA PHE A 202 -9.49 0.43 15.14
C PHE A 202 -8.64 -0.60 14.39
N TYR A 203 -8.50 -1.80 14.94
CA TYR A 203 -7.80 -2.91 14.31
C TYR A 203 -8.50 -3.41 13.03
N GLU A 204 -9.83 -3.53 13.07
CA GLU A 204 -10.64 -3.94 11.93
C GLU A 204 -10.54 -2.94 10.76
N TYR A 205 -10.62 -1.64 11.06
CA TYR A 205 -10.42 -0.57 10.07
C TYR A 205 -9.01 -0.62 9.49
N PHE A 206 -8.01 -0.79 10.35
CA PHE A 206 -6.62 -0.89 9.94
C PHE A 206 -6.39 -2.06 8.98
N LEU A 207 -6.91 -3.24 9.31
CA LEU A 207 -6.75 -4.43 8.48
C LEU A 207 -7.46 -4.26 7.12
N ALA A 208 -8.67 -3.70 7.11
CA ALA A 208 -9.42 -3.44 5.87
C ALA A 208 -8.68 -2.45 4.95
N VAL A 209 -8.13 -1.37 5.51
CA VAL A 209 -7.31 -0.40 4.77
C VAL A 209 -6.03 -1.04 4.24
N CYS A 210 -5.34 -1.87 5.05
CA CYS A 210 -4.15 -2.59 4.58
C CYS A 210 -4.47 -3.54 3.41
N THR A 211 -5.59 -4.26 3.47
CA THR A 211 -6.04 -5.14 2.37
C THR A 211 -6.25 -4.34 1.09
N GLN A 212 -6.91 -3.18 1.15
CA GLN A 212 -7.11 -2.31 0.00
C GLN A 212 -5.80 -1.75 -0.55
N ILE A 213 -4.87 -1.32 0.32
CA ILE A 213 -3.54 -0.84 -0.11
C ILE A 213 -2.80 -1.94 -0.85
N VAL A 214 -2.74 -3.15 -0.28
CA VAL A 214 -2.07 -4.29 -0.92
C VAL A 214 -2.74 -4.64 -2.25
N TRP A 215 -4.07 -4.70 -2.30
CA TRP A 215 -4.80 -5.03 -3.53
C TRP A 215 -4.52 -4.04 -4.66
N ILE A 216 -4.59 -2.73 -4.38
CA ILE A 216 -4.26 -1.70 -5.38
C ILE A 216 -2.80 -1.81 -5.79
N THR A 217 -1.90 -2.02 -4.82
CA THR A 217 -0.47 -2.20 -5.10
C THR A 217 -0.24 -3.39 -6.05
N MET A 218 -0.96 -4.49 -5.88
CA MET A 218 -0.90 -5.72 -6.70
C MET A 218 -1.78 -5.63 -7.96
N HIS A 219 -1.75 -4.49 -8.65
CA HIS A 219 -2.47 -4.24 -9.92
C HIS A 219 -3.99 -4.40 -9.84
N ARG A 220 -4.60 -4.31 -8.64
CA ARG A 220 -6.02 -4.60 -8.42
C ARG A 220 -6.44 -6.01 -8.87
N ARG A 221 -5.52 -6.98 -8.81
CA ARG A 221 -5.76 -8.38 -9.19
C ARG A 221 -5.94 -9.30 -7.99
N ALA A 222 -6.55 -10.46 -8.22
CA ALA A 222 -6.66 -11.56 -7.23
C ALA A 222 -7.20 -11.14 -5.84
N TYR A 223 -8.17 -10.23 -5.80
CA TYR A 223 -8.69 -9.61 -4.58
C TYR A 223 -9.02 -10.62 -3.47
N TYR A 224 -9.79 -11.67 -3.80
CA TYR A 224 -10.22 -12.67 -2.81
C TYR A 224 -9.06 -13.50 -2.25
N VAL A 225 -8.00 -13.70 -3.03
CA VAL A 225 -6.78 -14.38 -2.55
C VAL A 225 -6.04 -13.48 -1.57
N ILE A 226 -5.95 -12.18 -1.88
CA ILE A 226 -5.31 -11.18 -1.00
C ILE A 226 -6.09 -11.02 0.30
N GLU A 227 -7.41 -10.84 0.24
CA GLU A 227 -8.26 -10.67 1.42
C GLU A 227 -8.20 -11.91 2.33
N MET A 228 -8.30 -13.11 1.75
CA MET A 228 -8.18 -14.37 2.49
C MET A 228 -6.83 -14.48 3.18
N GLU A 229 -5.72 -14.23 2.47
CA GLU A 229 -4.37 -14.33 3.03
C GLU A 229 -4.10 -13.26 4.09
N MET A 230 -4.59 -12.03 3.89
CA MET A 230 -4.54 -10.97 4.90
C MET A 230 -5.24 -11.41 6.19
N ASN A 231 -6.48 -11.91 6.08
CA ASN A 231 -7.20 -12.39 7.26
C ASN A 231 -6.50 -13.58 7.91
N ARG A 232 -5.95 -14.52 7.13
CA ARG A 232 -5.19 -15.66 7.65
C ARG A 232 -3.96 -15.21 8.43
N LEU A 233 -3.13 -14.34 7.86
CA LEU A 233 -1.89 -13.88 8.50
C LEU A 233 -2.12 -13.17 9.83
N PHE A 234 -3.14 -12.33 9.89
CA PHE A 234 -3.39 -11.44 11.02
C PHE A 234 -4.34 -12.05 12.06
N ARG A 235 -5.29 -12.90 11.66
CA ARG A 235 -6.28 -13.50 12.57
C ARG A 235 -6.11 -14.98 12.80
N SER A 236 -5.52 -15.73 11.87
CA SER A 236 -5.53 -17.21 11.72
C SER A 236 -6.74 -17.77 10.96
N GLU A 237 -6.65 -19.06 10.59
CA GLU A 237 -7.69 -19.78 9.85
C GLU A 237 -9.02 -19.91 10.62
N HIS A 238 -9.01 -19.86 11.96
CA HIS A 238 -10.23 -19.96 12.77
C HIS A 238 -11.23 -18.82 12.54
N PHE A 239 -10.71 -17.66 12.17
CA PHE A 239 -11.51 -16.43 12.02
C PHE A 239 -11.64 -16.02 10.55
N LEU A 240 -11.32 -16.92 9.62
CA LEU A 240 -11.64 -16.71 8.20
C LEU A 240 -13.14 -16.79 8.00
N SER A 241 -13.72 -15.74 7.40
CA SER A 241 -15.09 -15.81 6.93
C SER A 241 -15.21 -16.93 5.90
N ASN A 242 -16.21 -17.81 6.06
CA ASN A 242 -16.46 -18.89 5.11
C ASN A 242 -17.11 -18.32 3.83
N SER A 243 -16.30 -17.68 2.99
CA SER A 243 -16.73 -17.13 1.70
C SER A 243 -16.55 -18.18 0.61
N SER A 244 -17.59 -18.39 -0.20
CA SER A 244 -17.52 -19.27 -1.38
C SER A 244 -16.51 -18.79 -2.43
N LYS A 245 -16.18 -17.49 -2.41
CA LYS A 245 -15.25 -16.85 -3.35
C LYS A 245 -13.78 -17.05 -2.99
N TYR A 246 -13.49 -17.56 -1.78
CA TYR A 246 -12.12 -17.83 -1.36
C TYR A 246 -11.57 -19.08 -2.02
N LEU A 247 -10.33 -18.97 -2.50
CA LEU A 247 -9.63 -20.05 -3.15
C LEU A 247 -9.35 -21.16 -2.14
N LYS A 248 -9.76 -22.40 -2.46
CA LYS A 248 -9.55 -23.56 -1.60
C LYS A 248 -8.23 -24.23 -1.95
N PHE A 249 -7.32 -24.27 -0.97
CA PHE A 249 -6.06 -25.02 -1.06
C PHE A 249 -6.19 -26.39 -0.43
N THR A 250 -5.59 -27.39 -1.09
CA THR A 250 -5.38 -28.75 -0.57
C THR A 250 -4.41 -28.72 0.63
N PRO A 251 -4.40 -29.76 1.49
CA PRO A 251 -3.50 -29.80 2.64
C PRO A 251 -2.01 -29.66 2.28
N VAL A 252 -1.59 -30.22 1.13
CA VAL A 252 -0.21 -30.13 0.65
C VAL A 252 0.16 -28.71 0.25
N GLU A 253 -0.72 -28.02 -0.50
CA GLU A 253 -0.52 -26.62 -0.88
C GLU A 253 -0.54 -25.70 0.34
N ARG A 254 -1.42 -25.95 1.32
CA ARG A 254 -1.43 -25.22 2.59
C ARG A 254 -0.11 -25.39 3.33
N SER A 255 0.43 -26.61 3.42
CA SER A 255 1.72 -26.84 4.06
C SER A 255 2.84 -26.04 3.38
N LEU A 256 2.80 -25.91 2.05
CA LEU A 256 3.79 -25.17 1.28
C LEU A 256 3.64 -23.66 1.46
N LEU A 257 2.41 -23.15 1.36
CA LEU A 257 2.10 -21.73 1.47
C LEU A 257 2.23 -21.22 2.91
N TYR A 258 1.69 -21.93 3.90
CA TYR A 258 1.60 -21.43 5.28
C TYR A 258 2.86 -21.69 6.10
N GLY A 259 3.70 -22.63 5.65
CA GLY A 259 4.96 -23.00 6.30
C GLY A 259 4.76 -23.85 7.56
N CYS A 260 5.88 -24.35 8.10
CA CYS A 260 5.91 -25.30 9.21
C CYS A 260 5.53 -24.72 10.58
N ASN A 261 5.65 -23.39 10.74
CA ASN A 261 5.42 -22.72 12.01
C ASN A 261 3.95 -22.37 12.24
N CYS A 262 3.13 -22.38 11.19
CA CYS A 262 1.70 -22.08 11.27
C CYS A 262 0.95 -23.26 11.90
N LYS A 263 0.82 -23.24 13.23
CA LYS A 263 0.10 -24.24 14.01
C LYS A 263 -1.29 -23.73 14.39
N ILE A 264 -2.27 -24.61 14.23
CA ILE A 264 -3.65 -24.36 14.62
C ILE A 264 -3.83 -24.88 16.05
N PHE A 265 -4.12 -23.98 16.98
CA PHE A 265 -4.44 -24.28 18.37
C PHE A 265 -5.94 -24.07 18.64
N ASN A 266 -6.39 -24.24 19.87
CA ASN A 266 -7.74 -23.83 20.26
C ASN A 266 -7.91 -22.31 20.08
N TYR A 267 -9.07 -21.86 19.58
CA TYR A 267 -9.37 -20.45 19.28
C TYR A 267 -9.08 -19.48 20.44
N ARG A 268 -9.16 -19.93 21.70
CA ARG A 268 -8.87 -19.10 22.89
C ARG A 268 -7.38 -18.78 23.09
N ILE A 269 -6.50 -19.64 22.60
CA ILE A 269 -5.04 -19.54 22.75
C ILE A 269 -4.39 -19.21 21.39
N GLN A 270 -5.18 -19.19 20.32
CA GLN A 270 -4.70 -18.93 18.97
C GLN A 270 -4.11 -17.52 18.87
N ILE A 271 -2.86 -17.47 18.43
CA ILE A 271 -2.16 -16.23 18.09
C ILE A 271 -2.11 -16.11 16.56
N SER A 272 -2.02 -14.88 16.05
CA SER A 272 -1.73 -14.58 14.65
C SER A 272 -0.55 -15.44 14.13
N PRO A 273 -0.69 -16.07 12.94
CA PRO A 273 0.40 -16.80 12.29
C PRO A 273 1.69 -15.99 12.13
N LEU A 274 1.60 -14.67 11.94
CA LEU A 274 2.79 -13.80 11.91
C LEU A 274 3.57 -13.87 13.22
N ILE A 275 2.90 -13.78 14.36
CA ILE A 275 3.57 -13.86 15.67
C ILE A 275 4.12 -15.26 15.92
N GLN A 276 3.44 -16.31 15.42
CA GLN A 276 3.96 -17.68 15.49
C GLN A 276 5.31 -17.85 14.79
N GLU A 277 5.54 -17.15 13.67
CA GLU A 277 6.83 -17.17 12.98
C GLU A 277 7.99 -16.63 13.84
N LEU A 278 7.70 -15.78 14.82
CA LEU A 278 8.70 -15.20 15.71
C LEU A 278 9.02 -16.08 16.94
N HIS A 279 8.20 -17.08 17.25
CA HIS A 279 8.49 -17.99 18.37
C HIS A 279 9.66 -18.95 18.08
N HIS A 280 9.79 -19.39 16.83
CA HIS A 280 10.80 -20.36 16.40
C HIS A 280 11.60 -19.82 15.22
N VAL A 281 12.48 -18.86 15.51
CA VAL A 281 13.43 -18.32 14.56
C VAL A 281 14.71 -19.14 14.61
N SER A 282 15.09 -19.71 13.46
CA SER A 282 16.36 -20.40 13.28
C SER A 282 17.51 -19.41 13.36
N SER A 283 18.66 -19.84 13.88
CA SER A 283 19.87 -19.00 14.01
C SER A 283 20.29 -18.36 12.68
N GLU A 284 20.11 -19.08 11.58
CA GLU A 284 20.37 -18.61 10.21
C GLU A 284 19.47 -17.44 9.80
N ASP A 285 18.21 -17.42 10.24
CA ASP A 285 17.22 -16.40 9.86
C ASP A 285 17.19 -15.21 10.83
N MET A 286 17.90 -15.27 11.96
CA MET A 286 17.98 -14.18 12.94
C MET A 286 18.36 -12.81 12.32
N PRO A 287 19.30 -12.72 11.35
CA PRO A 287 19.63 -11.43 10.75
C PRO A 287 18.46 -10.76 10.01
N ILE A 288 17.46 -11.53 9.57
CA ILE A 288 16.26 -10.99 8.88
C ILE A 288 15.49 -10.03 9.79
N LEU A 289 15.49 -10.28 11.10
CA LEU A 289 14.83 -9.41 12.07
C LEU A 289 15.49 -8.04 12.20
N TRP A 290 16.72 -7.86 11.71
CA TRP A 290 17.45 -6.59 11.76
C TRP A 290 17.45 -5.83 10.44
N ILE A 291 16.87 -6.41 9.38
CA ILE A 291 16.85 -5.81 8.05
C ILE A 291 16.16 -4.43 8.08
N GLY A 292 16.87 -3.44 7.53
CA GLY A 292 16.43 -2.04 7.48
C GLY A 292 16.69 -1.24 8.76
N GLU A 293 17.23 -1.84 9.82
CA GLU A 293 17.75 -1.12 11.00
C GLU A 293 19.28 -1.14 11.04
N ARG A 294 19.89 -2.26 10.61
CA ARG A 294 21.34 -2.46 10.58
C ARG A 294 21.72 -3.06 9.24
N LYS A 295 22.89 -2.69 8.72
CA LYS A 295 23.40 -3.26 7.47
C LYS A 295 23.84 -4.71 7.68
N TYR A 296 23.35 -5.65 6.88
CA TYR A 296 23.81 -7.03 6.89
C TYR A 296 25.26 -7.13 6.42
N ARG A 297 26.08 -7.89 7.17
CA ARG A 297 27.49 -8.12 6.84
C ARG A 297 27.85 -9.60 6.70
N GLY A 298 26.88 -10.50 6.77
CA GLY A 298 27.12 -11.95 6.69
C GLY A 298 27.31 -12.46 5.26
N SER A 299 27.62 -13.75 5.13
CA SER A 299 27.88 -14.40 3.84
C SER A 299 26.65 -15.06 3.21
N ASN A 300 25.45 -14.90 3.79
CA ASN A 300 24.24 -15.52 3.26
C ASN A 300 23.69 -14.68 2.08
N PRO A 301 23.73 -15.17 0.83
CA PRO A 301 23.30 -14.41 -0.34
C PRO A 301 21.81 -14.07 -0.28
N ARG A 302 20.99 -14.96 0.28
CA ARG A 302 19.54 -14.78 0.37
C ARG A 302 19.16 -13.62 1.31
N ILE A 303 19.86 -13.49 2.44
CA ILE A 303 19.64 -12.38 3.38
C ILE A 303 20.11 -11.06 2.76
N ALA A 304 21.23 -11.06 2.04
CA ALA A 304 21.70 -9.89 1.33
C ALA A 304 20.71 -9.44 0.23
N GLN A 305 20.14 -10.39 -0.52
CA GLN A 305 19.08 -10.11 -1.49
C GLN A 305 17.83 -9.53 -0.81
N LEU A 306 17.36 -10.16 0.27
CA LEU A 306 16.20 -9.70 1.04
C LEU A 306 16.43 -8.31 1.65
N GLU A 307 17.65 -8.03 2.09
CA GLU A 307 18.02 -6.70 2.59
C GLU A 307 17.99 -5.67 1.46
N LEU A 308 18.60 -5.97 0.31
CA LEU A 308 18.60 -5.09 -0.85
C LEU A 308 17.17 -4.78 -1.30
N GLU A 309 16.33 -5.82 -1.40
CA GLU A 309 14.90 -5.69 -1.62
C GLU A 309 14.31 -4.72 -0.58
N TYR A 310 14.45 -5.00 0.70
CA TYR A 310 13.78 -4.20 1.71
C TYR A 310 14.27 -2.74 1.77
N ILE A 311 15.55 -2.45 1.51
CA ILE A 311 16.16 -1.12 1.66
C ILE A 311 15.87 -0.20 0.47
N VAL A 312 15.92 -0.71 -0.75
CA VAL A 312 15.83 0.15 -1.94
C VAL A 312 14.45 0.83 -2.01
N PRO A 313 14.41 2.16 -2.18
CA PRO A 313 13.16 2.90 -2.35
C PRO A 313 12.35 2.39 -3.55
N GLY A 314 11.02 2.49 -3.45
CA GLY A 314 10.11 2.09 -4.53
C GLY A 314 10.47 2.72 -5.89
N THR A 315 10.90 3.97 -5.88
CA THR A 315 11.30 4.73 -7.08
C THR A 315 12.51 4.15 -7.83
N GLN A 316 13.38 3.43 -7.13
CA GLN A 316 14.65 2.93 -7.64
C GLN A 316 14.65 1.42 -7.87
N LEU A 317 13.49 0.75 -7.78
CA LEU A 317 13.39 -0.70 -7.93
C LEU A 317 13.85 -1.20 -9.32
N HIS A 318 13.66 -0.40 -10.36
CA HIS A 318 14.13 -0.71 -11.71
C HIS A 318 15.67 -0.81 -11.80
N MET A 319 16.42 -0.17 -10.89
CA MET A 319 17.89 -0.23 -10.88
C MET A 319 18.45 -1.57 -10.40
N ILE A 320 17.64 -2.33 -9.66
CA ILE A 320 17.98 -3.65 -9.11
C ILE A 320 17.23 -4.79 -9.81
N ASP A 321 16.62 -4.50 -10.98
CA ASP A 321 15.87 -5.45 -11.80
C ASP A 321 14.76 -6.18 -11.02
N MET A 322 14.05 -5.43 -10.17
CA MET A 322 12.93 -5.95 -9.37
C MET A 322 11.71 -5.05 -9.45
N THR A 323 10.54 -5.65 -9.24
CA THR A 323 9.25 -4.95 -9.25
C THR A 323 8.36 -5.39 -8.10
N ARG A 324 7.47 -4.50 -7.68
CA ARG A 324 6.54 -4.70 -6.56
C ARG A 324 5.17 -4.17 -6.95
N GLY A 325 4.41 -4.99 -7.65
CA GLY A 325 3.20 -4.57 -8.32
C GLY A 325 3.41 -3.25 -9.08
N ILE A 326 2.62 -2.23 -8.76
CA ILE A 326 2.70 -0.91 -9.42
C ILE A 326 3.78 0.03 -8.85
N LEU A 327 4.45 -0.30 -7.75
CA LEU A 327 5.40 0.60 -7.10
C LEU A 327 6.67 0.78 -7.94
N GLY A 328 7.09 2.03 -8.11
CA GLY A 328 8.24 2.40 -8.94
C GLY A 328 7.91 2.57 -10.42
N HIS A 329 6.68 2.26 -10.84
CA HIS A 329 6.29 2.46 -12.22
C HIS A 329 6.06 3.96 -12.52
N PRO A 330 6.24 4.40 -13.77
CA PRO A 330 5.96 5.78 -14.15
C PRO A 330 4.48 6.13 -13.93
N LYS A 331 4.21 7.16 -13.12
CA LYS A 331 2.86 7.62 -12.76
C LYS A 331 2.02 7.99 -13.98
N LYS A 332 2.65 8.50 -15.05
CA LYS A 332 2.01 8.82 -16.34
C LYS A 332 1.29 7.64 -17.02
N LEU A 333 1.61 6.40 -16.65
CA LEU A 333 1.00 5.19 -17.22
C LEU A 333 -0.28 4.78 -16.49
N TYR A 334 -0.63 5.47 -15.41
CA TYR A 334 -1.74 5.15 -14.54
C TYR A 334 -2.77 6.26 -14.55
N ASP A 335 -4.04 5.86 -14.41
CA ASP A 335 -5.10 6.80 -14.10
C ASP A 335 -5.10 7.19 -12.60
N THR A 336 -6.07 7.99 -12.19
CA THR A 336 -6.21 8.47 -10.81
C THR A 336 -6.55 7.39 -9.79
N ILE A 337 -7.21 6.33 -10.23
CA ILE A 337 -7.50 5.17 -9.39
C ILE A 337 -6.35 4.15 -9.42
N LEU A 338 -5.21 4.52 -9.99
CA LEU A 338 -4.02 3.69 -10.15
C LEU A 338 -4.28 2.39 -10.94
N MET A 339 -5.16 2.46 -11.93
CA MET A 339 -5.34 1.44 -12.95
C MET A 339 -4.42 1.74 -14.14
N LEU A 340 -3.82 0.69 -14.69
CA LEU A 340 -2.87 0.81 -15.80
C LEU A 340 -3.59 1.19 -17.10
N ASP A 341 -3.16 2.26 -17.74
CA ASP A 341 -3.66 2.70 -19.04
C ASP A 341 -2.87 2.04 -20.17
N TRP A 342 -3.39 0.91 -20.67
CA TRP A 342 -2.78 0.15 -21.77
C TRP A 342 -2.46 0.97 -23.03
N PRO A 343 -3.32 1.90 -23.49
CA PRO A 343 -2.95 2.88 -24.50
C PRO A 343 -1.63 3.59 -24.23
N SER A 344 -1.48 4.21 -23.05
CA SER A 344 -0.23 4.90 -22.65
C SER A 344 0.97 3.95 -22.60
N VAL A 345 0.79 2.70 -22.14
CA VAL A 345 1.84 1.67 -22.15
C VAL A 345 2.32 1.35 -23.57
N ARG A 346 1.40 1.28 -24.55
CA ARG A 346 1.77 1.03 -25.96
C ARG A 346 2.56 2.18 -26.55
N PHE A 347 2.16 3.42 -26.25
CA PHE A 347 2.90 4.61 -26.68
C PHE A 347 4.26 4.78 -26.00
N ALA A 348 4.49 4.10 -24.86
CA ALA A 348 5.76 4.10 -24.16
C ALA A 348 6.81 3.14 -24.77
N ASN A 349 6.47 2.40 -25.84
CA ASN A 349 7.38 1.52 -26.59
C ASN A 349 8.08 0.44 -25.75
N PHE A 350 7.42 -0.07 -24.71
CA PHE A 350 7.93 -1.24 -23.97
C PHE A 350 7.89 -2.50 -24.84
N SER A 351 8.92 -3.33 -24.73
CA SER A 351 9.03 -4.59 -25.46
C SER A 351 9.51 -5.72 -24.56
N GLN A 352 9.39 -6.97 -25.01
CA GLN A 352 10.00 -8.10 -24.32
C GLN A 352 11.53 -7.99 -24.19
N GLN A 353 12.20 -7.09 -24.93
CA GLN A 353 13.64 -6.82 -24.82
C GLN A 353 13.97 -5.52 -24.09
N HIS A 354 13.00 -4.61 -23.95
CA HIS A 354 13.14 -3.36 -23.22
C HIS A 354 11.90 -3.11 -22.35
N ASP A 355 11.93 -3.61 -21.11
CA ASP A 355 10.87 -3.42 -20.12
C ASP A 355 11.49 -3.32 -18.73
N PRO A 356 11.99 -2.12 -18.35
CA PRO A 356 12.66 -1.92 -17.06
C PRO A 356 11.71 -2.01 -15.86
N TYR A 357 10.39 -2.01 -16.10
CA TYR A 357 9.36 -2.01 -15.08
C TYR A 357 8.55 -3.31 -15.07
N TYR A 358 8.93 -4.33 -15.85
CA TYR A 358 8.22 -5.62 -15.93
C TYR A 358 6.70 -5.47 -16.12
N ILE A 359 6.28 -4.49 -16.92
CA ILE A 359 4.87 -4.25 -17.23
C ILE A 359 4.38 -5.24 -18.29
N VAL A 360 5.21 -5.50 -19.29
CA VAL A 360 4.95 -6.42 -20.41
C VAL A 360 5.56 -7.79 -20.13
N ARG A 361 6.78 -7.83 -19.58
CA ARG A 361 7.40 -9.06 -19.08
C ARG A 361 6.79 -9.36 -17.73
N HIS A 362 5.96 -10.39 -17.66
CA HIS A 362 5.54 -10.90 -16.35
C HIS A 362 6.79 -11.27 -15.55
N PRO A 363 6.91 -10.79 -14.30
CA PRO A 363 8.08 -11.08 -13.50
C PRO A 363 8.10 -12.57 -13.17
N SER A 364 9.04 -13.30 -13.77
CA SER A 364 9.18 -14.73 -13.54
C SER A 364 9.87 -14.97 -12.20
N GLN A 365 9.47 -16.03 -11.51
CA GLN A 365 10.16 -16.46 -10.31
C GLN A 365 11.42 -17.23 -10.72
N PRO A 366 12.63 -16.77 -10.35
CA PRO A 366 13.85 -17.48 -10.72
C PRO A 366 13.86 -18.86 -10.05
N VAL A 367 14.37 -19.86 -10.77
CA VAL A 367 14.52 -21.21 -10.23
C VAL A 367 15.62 -21.18 -9.16
N PRO A 368 15.32 -21.52 -7.89
CA PRO A 368 16.33 -21.48 -6.85
C PRO A 368 17.38 -22.56 -7.06
N ASN A 369 18.57 -22.30 -6.52
CA ASN A 369 19.64 -23.27 -6.52
C ASN A 369 19.33 -24.36 -5.49
N ILE A 370 19.42 -25.63 -5.89
CA ILE A 370 19.14 -26.80 -5.05
C ILE A 370 20.01 -26.75 -3.77
N ASP A 371 21.26 -26.30 -3.87
CA ASP A 371 22.17 -26.22 -2.73
C ASP A 371 21.97 -24.98 -1.84
N GLU A 372 20.98 -24.14 -2.11
CA GLU A 372 20.73 -22.89 -1.36
C GLU A 372 20.58 -23.15 0.15
N LEU A 373 19.85 -24.19 0.55
CA LEU A 373 19.67 -24.53 1.97
C LEU A 373 20.98 -24.98 2.64
N LYS A 374 21.88 -25.64 1.90
CA LYS A 374 23.19 -26.08 2.43
C LYS A 374 24.12 -24.87 2.57
N ILE A 375 24.17 -24.01 1.57
CA ILE A 375 24.97 -22.77 1.57
C ILE A 375 24.58 -21.90 2.77
N ARG A 376 23.27 -21.80 3.06
CA ARG A 376 22.75 -21.03 4.19
C ARG A 376 23.21 -21.55 5.55
N LYS A 377 23.21 -22.88 5.75
CA LYS A 377 23.73 -23.52 6.97
C LYS A 377 25.21 -23.26 7.19
N MET A 378 25.98 -23.12 6.11
CA MET A 378 27.41 -22.82 6.16
C MET A 378 27.71 -21.32 6.28
N ALA A 379 26.70 -20.46 6.21
CA ALA A 379 26.89 -19.02 6.20
C ALA A 379 27.33 -18.49 7.57
N LYS A 380 28.26 -17.53 7.56
CA LYS A 380 28.74 -16.84 8.75
C LYS A 380 28.06 -15.48 8.88
N ASN A 381 27.63 -15.17 10.10
CA ASN A 381 27.13 -13.85 10.46
C ASN A 381 28.23 -13.08 11.20
N TYR A 382 28.45 -11.83 10.81
CA TYR A 382 29.44 -10.94 11.43
C TYR A 382 28.73 -9.80 12.16
N GLU A 383 29.38 -9.25 13.18
CA GLU A 383 28.86 -8.11 13.93
C GLU A 383 28.73 -6.85 13.04
N THR A 384 27.66 -6.10 13.28
CA THR A 384 27.29 -4.94 12.47
C THR A 384 27.43 -3.66 13.29
N TYR A 385 28.20 -2.71 12.76
CA TYR A 385 28.42 -1.39 13.38
C TYR A 385 27.62 -0.27 12.71
N TYR A 386 27.02 -0.55 11.54
CA TYR A 386 26.30 0.44 10.73
C TYR A 386 24.80 0.39 11.02
N LYS A 387 24.25 1.54 11.45
CA LYS A 387 22.81 1.76 11.55
C LYS A 387 22.28 2.35 10.24
N LEU A 388 21.16 1.82 9.78
CA LEU A 388 20.47 2.32 8.60
C LEU A 388 19.38 3.28 9.04
N PHE A 389 19.38 4.48 8.46
CA PHE A 389 18.33 5.47 8.66
C PHE A 389 17.53 5.60 7.37
N ARG A 390 16.21 5.48 7.48
CA ARG A 390 15.30 5.78 6.38
C ARG A 390 14.76 7.18 6.55
N ILE A 391 14.73 7.91 5.45
CA ILE A 391 14.10 9.21 5.39
C ILE A 391 12.60 8.97 5.28
N TYR A 392 11.85 9.49 6.25
CA TYR A 392 10.40 9.51 6.24
C TYR A 392 9.96 10.96 6.17
N GLU A 393 9.14 11.28 5.18
CA GLU A 393 8.54 12.61 5.09
C GLU A 393 7.32 12.66 6.02
N PRO A 394 7.31 13.53 7.03
CA PRO A 394 6.17 13.68 7.90
C PRO A 394 5.03 14.36 7.13
N THR A 395 3.80 13.89 7.36
CA THR A 395 2.62 14.52 6.79
C THR A 395 2.35 15.87 7.46
N SER A 396 2.05 16.88 6.64
CA SER A 396 1.69 18.20 7.15
C SER A 396 0.37 18.15 7.94
N ARG A 397 0.24 19.02 8.94
CA ARG A 397 -1.01 19.14 9.71
C ARG A 397 -2.19 19.57 8.84
N GLU A 398 -1.92 20.41 7.84
CA GLU A 398 -2.93 20.86 6.86
C GLU A 398 -3.47 19.67 6.06
N SER A 399 -2.60 18.80 5.55
CA SER A 399 -3.01 17.58 4.85
C SER A 399 -3.86 16.68 5.74
N LEU A 400 -3.50 16.50 7.02
CA LEU A 400 -4.31 15.71 7.96
C LEU A 400 -5.69 16.34 8.21
N MET A 401 -5.77 17.67 8.27
CA MET A 401 -7.04 18.38 8.41
C MET A 401 -7.90 18.28 7.15
N ASN A 402 -7.29 18.33 5.96
CA ASN A 402 -7.99 18.10 4.70
C ASN A 402 -8.61 16.70 4.69
N TRP A 403 -7.85 15.68 5.10
CA TRP A 403 -8.38 14.33 5.25
C TRP A 403 -9.55 14.31 6.24
N MET A 404 -9.38 14.83 7.46
CA MET A 404 -10.45 14.83 8.45
C MET A 404 -11.76 15.48 7.94
N HIS A 405 -11.65 16.52 7.12
CA HIS A 405 -12.78 17.24 6.53
C HIS A 405 -13.13 16.76 5.11
N ARG A 406 -12.68 15.58 4.67
CA ARG A 406 -12.89 15.06 3.30
C ARG A 406 -14.33 15.21 2.82
N GLU A 407 -15.30 14.76 3.62
CA GLU A 407 -16.72 14.85 3.26
C GLU A 407 -17.18 16.30 3.11
N GLN A 408 -16.77 17.19 4.01
CA GLN A 408 -17.15 18.60 3.94
C GLN A 408 -16.58 19.25 2.68
N ILE A 409 -15.30 18.98 2.38
CA ILE A 409 -14.62 19.42 1.16
C ILE A 409 -15.33 18.88 -0.08
N MET A 410 -15.69 17.60 -0.09
CA MET A 410 -16.45 16.98 -1.19
C MET A 410 -17.82 17.67 -1.36
N THR A 411 -18.55 17.94 -0.27
CA THR A 411 -19.84 18.63 -0.36
C THR A 411 -19.71 20.08 -0.80
N TYR A 412 -18.64 20.78 -0.41
CA TYR A 412 -18.35 22.15 -0.82
C TYR A 412 -18.17 22.24 -2.33
N TYR A 413 -17.28 21.43 -2.90
CA TYR A 413 -17.02 21.43 -4.35
C TYR A 413 -18.23 20.95 -5.17
N LYS A 414 -18.98 19.95 -4.67
CA LYS A 414 -20.23 19.50 -5.32
C LYS A 414 -21.33 20.57 -5.34
N ARG A 415 -21.31 21.54 -4.42
CA ARG A 415 -22.27 22.65 -4.35
C ARG A 415 -21.88 23.85 -5.23
N GLY A 416 -20.87 23.70 -6.08
CA GLY A 416 -20.34 24.80 -6.89
C GLY A 416 -19.29 25.63 -6.17
N GLY A 417 -18.63 25.08 -5.15
CA GLY A 417 -17.33 25.61 -4.74
C GLY A 417 -16.39 25.56 -5.94
N ASP A 418 -15.74 26.67 -6.26
CA ASP A 418 -14.92 26.76 -7.47
C ASP A 418 -13.69 25.82 -7.35
N LEU A 419 -13.74 24.67 -8.04
CA LEU A 419 -12.55 23.92 -8.47
C LEU A 419 -11.87 24.78 -9.53
N PHE A 420 -11.17 25.82 -9.08
CA PHE A 420 -10.48 26.71 -9.98
C PHE A 420 -9.30 25.96 -10.61
N ASN A 421 -9.57 25.27 -11.73
CA ASN A 421 -8.56 25.13 -12.75
C ASN A 421 -8.03 26.56 -13.01
N ILE A 422 -6.74 26.80 -12.82
CA ILE A 422 -6.12 28.13 -12.89
C ILE A 422 -6.59 28.86 -14.16
N ILE A 423 -6.78 28.09 -15.25
CA ILE A 423 -7.30 28.54 -16.53
C ILE A 423 -8.74 29.07 -16.40
N SER A 424 -9.68 28.28 -15.86
CA SER A 424 -11.07 28.71 -15.65
C SER A 424 -11.17 29.88 -14.65
N ARG A 425 -10.28 29.95 -13.65
CA ARG A 425 -10.16 31.13 -12.78
C ARG A 425 -9.72 32.36 -13.56
N CYS A 426 -8.70 32.23 -14.39
CA CYS A 426 -8.24 33.31 -15.26
C CYS A 426 -9.32 33.71 -16.27
N GLU A 427 -10.04 32.76 -16.85
CA GLU A 427 -11.16 32.99 -17.77
C GLU A 427 -12.33 33.68 -17.07
N HIS A 428 -12.76 33.21 -15.90
CA HIS A 428 -13.77 33.88 -15.09
C HIS A 428 -13.31 35.26 -14.61
N GLN A 429 -12.03 35.46 -14.29
CA GLN A 429 -11.46 36.77 -13.98
C GLN A 429 -11.34 37.70 -15.20
N LEU A 430 -11.31 37.15 -16.41
CA LEU A 430 -11.30 37.89 -17.68
C LEU A 430 -12.73 38.22 -18.15
N ILE A 431 -13.69 37.32 -17.92
CA ILE A 431 -15.09 37.41 -18.36
C ILE A 431 -15.95 38.15 -17.31
N GLY A 432 -15.67 37.97 -16.02
CA GLY A 432 -16.38 38.60 -14.92
C GLY A 432 -16.04 40.08 -14.79
N LYS A 433 -17.07 40.94 -14.87
CA LYS A 433 -17.02 42.34 -14.42
C LYS A 433 -17.01 42.43 -12.88
N ASP A 434 -16.22 41.60 -12.21
CA ASP A 434 -16.04 41.77 -10.77
C ASP A 434 -15.31 43.10 -10.57
N GLU A 435 -15.91 44.00 -9.77
CA GLU A 435 -15.33 45.29 -9.40
C GLU A 435 -13.96 45.05 -8.75
N ARG A 436 -12.91 45.09 -9.57
CA ARG A 436 -11.56 44.94 -9.07
C ARG A 436 -11.29 46.12 -8.14
N PRO A 437 -10.82 45.89 -6.90
CA PRO A 437 -10.31 46.99 -6.11
C PRO A 437 -9.20 47.66 -6.93
N PRO A 438 -9.18 49.00 -7.00
CA PRO A 438 -8.22 49.72 -7.83
C PRO A 438 -6.81 49.31 -7.44
N VAL A 439 -5.90 49.17 -8.43
CA VAL A 439 -4.52 48.69 -8.25
C VAL A 439 -3.80 49.27 -7.01
N PRO A 440 -3.94 50.58 -6.68
CA PRO A 440 -3.37 51.14 -5.45
C PRO A 440 -3.82 50.45 -4.16
N LYS A 441 -5.08 49.99 -4.09
CA LYS A 441 -5.66 49.30 -2.93
C LYS A 441 -5.12 47.88 -2.79
N ILE A 442 -4.86 47.20 -3.91
CA ILE A 442 -4.19 45.89 -3.96
C ILE A 442 -2.75 46.01 -3.47
N VAL A 443 -2.01 46.99 -4.00
CA VAL A 443 -0.62 47.26 -3.61
C VAL A 443 -0.53 47.64 -2.13
N ALA A 444 -1.44 48.50 -1.65
CA ALA A 444 -1.52 48.87 -0.24
C ALA A 444 -1.80 47.65 0.65
N ASN A 445 -2.73 46.77 0.27
CA ASN A 445 -3.03 45.54 1.01
C ASN A 445 -1.83 44.57 1.01
N TYR A 446 -1.14 44.42 -0.12
CA TYR A 446 0.07 43.60 -0.21
C TYR A 446 1.15 44.09 0.76
N PHE A 447 1.47 45.39 0.76
CA PHE A 447 2.43 45.96 1.70
C PHE A 447 1.95 45.87 3.16
N ARG A 448 0.63 45.92 3.40
CA ARG A 448 0.05 45.71 4.73
C ARG A 448 0.25 44.27 5.22
N VAL A 449 0.06 43.27 4.35
CA VAL A 449 0.29 41.87 4.68
C VAL A 449 1.78 41.59 4.87
N ILE A 450 2.63 42.07 3.96
CA ILE A 450 4.10 41.95 4.05
C ILE A 450 4.64 42.59 5.33
N SER A 451 4.17 43.79 5.69
CA SER A 451 4.59 44.45 6.94
C SER A 451 4.11 43.71 8.18
N ARG A 452 2.93 43.07 8.14
CA ARG A 452 2.45 42.19 9.22
C ARG A 452 3.32 40.95 9.39
N LEU A 453 3.64 40.28 8.28
CA LEU A 453 4.50 39.09 8.28
C LEU A 453 5.92 39.42 8.73
N ARG A 454 6.46 40.57 8.28
CA ARG A 454 7.75 41.08 8.77
C ARG A 454 7.71 41.39 10.27
N LYS A 455 6.63 42.00 10.77
CA LYS A 455 6.43 42.22 12.21
C LYS A 455 6.35 40.92 13.00
N GLN A 456 5.65 39.90 12.50
CA GLN A 456 5.59 38.58 13.13
C GLN A 456 6.97 37.89 13.14
N SER A 457 7.75 38.01 12.07
CA SER A 457 9.13 37.52 12.03
C SER A 457 10.04 38.25 13.03
N SER A 458 9.88 39.55 13.22
CA SER A 458 10.62 40.31 14.24
C SER A 458 10.19 39.97 15.68
N ILE A 459 8.91 39.66 15.92
CA ILE A 459 8.43 39.21 17.24
C ILE A 459 9.03 37.85 17.60
N HIS A 460 9.20 36.94 16.63
CA HIS A 460 9.91 35.68 16.83
C HIS A 460 11.42 35.84 17.10
N ILE A 461 12.04 36.91 16.59
CA ILE A 461 13.46 37.22 16.87
C ILE A 461 13.62 37.86 18.26
N VAL A 462 12.70 38.73 18.68
CA VAL A 462 12.75 39.38 20.01
C VAL A 462 12.39 38.39 21.14
N THR A 463 11.47 37.45 20.90
CA THR A 463 11.12 36.42 21.90
C THR A 463 12.21 35.35 22.12
N ALA A 464 13.25 35.31 21.27
CA ALA A 464 14.42 34.46 21.49
C ALA A 464 15.46 35.08 22.44
N GLN A 465 15.44 36.41 22.64
CA GLN A 465 16.47 37.11 23.42
C GLN A 465 16.04 37.53 24.83
N ASP A 466 14.73 37.66 25.12
CA ASP A 466 14.25 38.04 26.46
C ASP A 466 13.35 36.97 27.10
N LYS A 467 13.97 35.94 27.69
CA LYS A 467 13.29 35.04 28.64
C LYS A 467 13.44 35.56 30.06
N THR A 468 12.64 36.56 30.43
CA THR A 468 12.23 36.75 31.82
C THR A 468 10.80 36.26 32.00
N TYR A 469 10.66 35.13 32.70
CA TYR A 469 9.37 34.56 33.08
C TYR A 469 8.54 35.57 33.88
N LYS A 470 7.37 35.95 33.37
CA LYS A 470 6.26 36.47 34.20
C LYS A 470 4.99 35.67 33.93
N LYS A 471 4.45 35.12 35.01
CA LYS A 471 3.19 34.39 35.08
C LYS A 471 2.02 35.38 35.17
N LYS A 472 1.01 35.24 34.32
CA LYS A 472 -0.40 35.71 34.41
C LYS A 472 -1.10 35.11 33.17
N GLY A 473 -2.25 34.46 33.19
CA GLY A 473 -3.41 34.54 34.06
C GLY A 473 -4.61 34.95 33.19
N ALA A 474 -5.66 34.11 33.17
CA ALA A 474 -7.00 34.29 32.61
C ALA A 474 -7.21 34.16 31.08
N GLU A 475 -7.97 33.11 30.73
CA GLU A 475 -9.15 33.05 29.84
C GLU A 475 -9.14 33.76 28.48
N TYR A 476 -9.53 33.05 27.42
CA TYR A 476 -10.86 33.18 26.77
C TYR A 476 -11.02 32.09 25.70
N PHE A 477 -12.17 31.41 25.73
CA PHE A 477 -12.77 30.71 24.59
C PHE A 477 -13.15 31.74 23.51
N PHE A 478 -13.35 31.30 22.26
CA PHE A 478 -14.63 31.42 21.53
C PHE A 478 -14.56 30.63 20.21
N ASP A 479 -15.58 29.77 20.07
CA ASP A 479 -16.20 29.06 18.93
C ASP A 479 -15.36 28.37 17.84
#